data_AF-A0A2W5PYE8-F1
#
_entry.id   AF-A0A2W5PYE8-F1
#
_cell.length_a   1.000
_cell.length_b   1.000
_cell.length_c   1.000
_cell.angle_alpha   90.00
_cell.angle_beta   90.00
_cell.angle_gamma   90.00
#
_symmetry.space_group_name_H-M   'P 1'
#
loop_
_entity.id
_entity.type
_entity.pdbx_description
1 polymer ?
#
loop_
_entity_poly.entity_id
_entity_poly.type
_entity_poly.pdbx_seq_one_letter_code
_entity_poly.pdbx_strand_id
1 'polypeptide(L)' 'FSGIASAYRPEQLVGKLTVMVANLAPRKMKFGLSEGMVLAASHADEKANPGIFVLEPFPGAQPGMRVR' A
#
# COMPACT_ATOMS: atom_id res chain seq x y z
N PHE A 1 -6.73 3.22 -4.29
CA PHE A 1 -6.55 1.93 -5.01
C PHE A 1 -5.08 1.55 -5.01
N SER A 2 -4.72 0.27 -4.88
CA SER A 2 -3.32 -0.14 -4.62
C SER A 2 -2.73 -1.24 -5.50
N GLY A 3 -3.51 -1.94 -6.33
CA GLY A 3 -2.96 -2.96 -7.26
C GLY A 3 -2.40 -4.23 -6.61
N ILE A 4 -2.64 -4.46 -5.32
CA ILE A 4 -2.08 -5.58 -4.53
C ILE A 4 -3.01 -6.81 -4.44
N ALA A 5 -4.06 -6.85 -5.25
CA ALA A 5 -5.11 -7.89 -5.15
C ALA A 5 -4.59 -9.31 -5.42
N SER A 6 -3.49 -9.46 -6.16
CA SER A 6 -2.83 -10.75 -6.39
C SER A 6 -2.12 -11.30 -5.15
N ALA A 7 -1.79 -10.46 -4.17
CA ALA A 7 -1.00 -10.82 -2.99
C ALA A 7 -1.82 -10.88 -1.69
N TYR A 8 -2.96 -10.19 -1.61
CA TYR A 8 -3.75 -10.10 -0.38
C TYR A 8 -5.24 -10.25 -0.64
N ARG A 9 -5.90 -11.02 0.23
CA ARG A 9 -7.36 -11.01 0.36
C ARG A 9 -7.80 -9.80 1.21
N PRO A 10 -8.99 -9.23 0.96
CA PRO A 10 -9.47 -8.05 1.70
C PRO A 10 -9.43 -8.22 3.22
N GLU A 11 -9.79 -9.40 3.73
CA GLU A 11 -9.88 -9.69 5.16
C GLU A 11 -8.52 -9.63 5.86
N GLN A 12 -7.43 -9.83 5.12
CA GLN A 12 -6.07 -9.77 5.65
C GLN A 12 -5.59 -8.33 5.89
N LEU A 13 -6.28 -7.34 5.32
CA LEU A 13 -5.90 -5.93 5.38
C LEU A 13 -6.75 -5.13 6.38
N VAL A 14 -7.90 -5.67 6.82
CA VAL A 14 -8.78 -5.00 7.78
C VAL A 14 -8.04 -4.84 9.11
N GLY A 15 -8.00 -3.60 9.62
CA GLY A 15 -7.35 -3.27 10.89
C GLY A 15 -5.82 -3.13 10.83
N LYS A 16 -5.19 -3.38 9.67
CA LYS A 16 -3.75 -3.18 9.49
C LYS A 16 -3.40 -1.72 9.25
N LEU A 17 -2.26 -1.29 9.78
CA LEU A 17 -1.65 -0.01 9.44
C LEU A 17 -0.71 -0.18 8.24
N THR A 18 -0.67 0.83 7.38
CA THR A 18 0.23 0.87 6.23
C THR A 18 0.80 2.26 6.03
N VAL A 19 1.89 2.35 5.28
CA VAL A 19 2.41 3.62 4.79
C VAL A 19 1.67 4.08 3.53
N MET A 20 1.34 5.36 3.47
CA MET A 20 0.69 6.00 2.33
C MET A 20 1.35 7.32 1.95
N VAL A 21 1.51 7.55 0.65
CA VAL A 21 1.84 8.85 0.08
C VAL A 21 0.54 9.62 -0.14
N ALA A 22 0.36 10.70 0.63
CA ALA A 22 -0.88 11.46 0.70
C ALA A 22 -0.82 12.85 0.03
N ASN A 23 0.32 13.22 -0.58
CA ASN A 23 0.52 14.50 -1.27
C ASN A 23 0.42 14.39 -2.81
N LEU A 24 -0.05 13.26 -3.33
CA LEU A 24 -0.23 13.07 -4.76
C LEU A 24 -1.56 13.69 -5.20
N ALA A 25 -1.57 14.29 -6.39
CA ALA A 25 -2.82 14.72 -7.01
C ALA A 25 -3.77 13.51 -7.19
N PRO A 26 -5.08 13.67 -6.95
CA PRO A 26 -6.03 12.58 -7.13
C PRO A 26 -5.97 12.00 -8.54
N ARG A 27 -5.86 10.67 -8.65
CA ARG A 27 -5.75 9.97 -9.93
C ARG A 27 -7.02 9.18 -10.21
N LYS A 28 -7.65 9.43 -11.35
CA LYS A 28 -8.80 8.62 -11.82
C LYS A 28 -8.30 7.23 -12.23
N MET A 29 -8.83 6.21 -11.58
CA MET A 29 -8.58 4.80 -11.85
C MET A 29 -9.85 4.15 -12.39
N LYS A 30 -9.73 2.92 -12.91
CA LYS A 30 -10.87 2.16 -13.47
C LYS A 30 -12.07 2.05 -12.51
N PHE A 31 -11.81 2.03 -11.20
CA PHE A 31 -12.80 1.74 -10.16
C PHE A 31 -13.17 2.97 -9.31
N GLY A 32 -12.65 4.16 -9.62
CA GLY A 32 -12.92 5.38 -8.86
C GLY A 32 -11.71 6.31 -8.78
N LEU A 33 -11.81 7.33 -7.92
CA LEU A 33 -10.73 8.29 -7.69
C LEU A 33 -9.78 7.78 -6.59
N SER A 34 -8.48 7.72 -6.87
CA SER A 34 -7.45 7.41 -5.86
C SER A 34 -6.87 8.71 -5.32
N GLU A 35 -6.97 8.94 -4.01
CA GLU A 35 -6.46 10.15 -3.32
C GLU A 35 -5.06 9.96 -2.73
N GLY A 36 -4.38 8.87 -3.10
CA GLY A 36 -2.99 8.64 -2.76
C GLY A 36 -2.56 7.22 -3.11
N MET A 37 -1.41 6.84 -2.56
CA MET A 37 -0.72 5.60 -2.92
C MET A 37 -0.24 4.86 -1.66
N VAL A 38 -0.66 3.60 -1.52
CA VAL A 38 -0.11 2.68 -0.51
C VAL A 38 1.29 2.24 -0.96
N LEU A 39 2.24 2.21 -0.03
CA LEU A 39 3.59 1.72 -0.32
C LEU A 39 3.71 0.21 -0.06
N ALA A 40 4.36 -0.47 -1.00
CA ALA A 40 4.73 -1.88 -0.90
C ALA A 40 6.12 -2.08 -1.48
N ALA A 41 6.83 -3.10 -0.99
CA ALA A 41 8.07 -3.57 -1.55
C ALA A 41 7.80 -4.75 -2.49
N SER A 42 8.50 -4.78 -3.62
CA SER A 42 8.60 -5.94 -4.50
C SER A 42 10.02 -6.02 -5.03
N HIS A 43 10.41 -7.21 -5.47
CA HIS A 43 11.72 -7.37 -6.10
C HIS A 43 11.70 -6.75 -7.52
N ALA A 44 12.83 -6.17 -7.95
CA ALA A 44 12.94 -5.58 -9.28
C ALA A 44 12.79 -6.61 -10.42
N ASP A 45 13.25 -7.84 -10.16
CA ASP A 45 12.99 -9.01 -11.00
C ASP A 45 11.90 -9.88 -10.38
N GLU A 46 10.66 -9.68 -10.81
CA GLU A 46 9.49 -10.44 -10.34
C GLU A 46 9.52 -11.92 -10.76
N LYS A 47 10.29 -12.29 -11.80
CA LYS A 47 10.39 -13.69 -12.22
C LYS A 47 11.30 -14.47 -11.28
N ALA A 48 12.35 -13.84 -10.79
CA ALA A 48 13.27 -14.44 -9.82
C ALA A 48 12.67 -14.48 -8.41
N ASN A 49 12.05 -13.39 -7.97
CA ASN A 49 11.45 -13.28 -6.63
C ASN A 49 10.07 -12.62 -6.72
N PRO A 50 9.01 -13.40 -7.03
CA PRO A 50 7.66 -12.87 -7.07
C PRO A 50 7.19 -12.52 -5.64
N GLY A 51 6.52 -11.37 -5.49
CA GLY A 51 5.91 -10.99 -4.23
C GLY A 51 5.66 -9.49 -4.11
N ILE A 52 4.57 -9.15 -3.43
CA ILE A 52 4.24 -7.78 -3.07
C ILE A 52 4.07 -7.74 -1.55
N PHE A 53 4.86 -6.92 -0.88
CA PHE A 53 4.92 -6.82 0.57
C PHE A 53 4.49 -5.43 1.00
N VAL A 54 3.26 -5.28 1.51
CA VAL A 54 2.76 -3.98 1.99
C VAL A 54 3.62 -3.52 3.18
N LEU A 55 4.03 -2.25 3.17
CA LEU A 55 4.85 -1.72 4.24
C LEU A 55 3.99 -1.42 5.47
N GLU A 56 4.24 -2.17 6.53
CA GLU A 56 3.62 -1.98 7.84
C GLU A 56 4.56 -1.16 8.75
N PRO A 57 4.04 -0.14 9.45
CA PRO A 57 4.84 0.59 10.42
C PRO A 57 5.09 -0.25 11.68
N PHE A 58 6.15 0.07 12.41
CA PHE A 58 6.43 -0.57 13.70
C PHE A 58 5.32 -0.30 14.74
N PRO A 59 5.14 -1.19 15.73
CA PRO A 59 4.19 -1.00 16.82
C PRO A 59 4.34 0.36 17.51
N GLY A 60 3.21 0.98 17.86
CA GLY A 60 3.16 2.31 18.46
C GLY A 60 2.97 3.44 17.44
N ALA A 61 3.13 3.18 16.14
CA ALA A 61 2.70 4.11 15.11
C ALA A 61 1.18 4.31 15.14
N GLN A 62 0.74 5.56 14.95
CA GLN A 62 -0.68 5.93 14.93
C GLN A 62 -1.07 6.46 13.55
N PRO A 63 -2.35 6.31 13.13
CA PRO A 63 -2.86 6.92 11.90
C PRO A 63 -2.58 8.42 11.84
N GLY A 64 -2.09 8.90 10.69
CA GLY A 64 -1.80 10.31 10.44
C GLY A 64 -0.41 10.78 10.88
N MET A 65 0.41 9.93 11.53
CA MET A 65 1.81 10.26 11.78
C MET A 65 2.57 10.50 10.46
N ARG A 66 3.41 11.54 10.41
CA ARG A 66 4.24 11.84 9.24
C ARG A 66 5.38 10.83 9.14
N VAL A 67 5.53 10.22 7.98
CA VAL A 67 6.70 9.40 7.64
C VAL A 67 7.89 10.31 7.35
N ARG A 68 9.08 9.89 7.78
CA ARG A 68 10.34 10.62 7.61
C ARG A 68 11.41 9.72 7.01
#